data_AF-A0A0R1MRY2-F1
#
_entry.id   AF-A0A0R1MRY2-F1
#
_cell.length_a   1.000
_cell.length_b   1.000
_cell.length_c   1.000
_cell.angle_alpha   90.00
_cell.angle_beta   90.00
_cell.angle_gamma   90.00
#
_symmetry.space_group_name_H-M   'P 1'
#
loop_
_entity.id
_entity.type
_entity.pdbx_description
1 polymer ?
#
loop_
_entity_poly.entity_id
_entity_poly.type
_entity_poly.pdbx_seq_one_letter_code
_entity_poly.pdbx_strand_id
1 'polypeptide(L)' 'MVIADRFFPSTQRCSRCGYVKTTDSYGGKMTLQGDSIYHQHRTYRCYECSFVVDRDDNAVQNLITYAAGLPPERATVQR' A
#
# COMPACT_ATOMS: atom_id res chain seq x y z
N MET A 1 3.99 -20.36 1.07
CA MET A 1 2.88 -19.76 0.30
C MET A 1 1.98 -19.03 1.28
N VAL A 2 1.56 -17.80 0.98
CA VAL A 2 0.64 -17.01 1.81
C VAL A 2 -0.68 -16.89 1.04
N ILE A 3 -1.81 -17.10 1.72
CA ILE A 3 -3.13 -16.86 1.16
C ILE A 3 -3.69 -15.63 1.88
N ALA A 4 -3.80 -14.52 1.17
CA ALA A 4 -4.39 -13.30 1.69
C ALA A 4 -5.86 -13.19 1.25
N ASP A 5 -6.65 -12.48 2.05
CA ASP A 5 -8.00 -12.10 1.67
C ASP A 5 -8.00 -11.37 0.32
N ARG A 6 -9.03 -11.61 -0.50
CA ARG A 6 -9.16 -11.04 -1.84
C ARG A 6 -9.15 -9.51 -1.83
N PHE A 7 -9.64 -8.89 -0.77
CA PHE A 7 -9.74 -7.44 -0.61
C PHE A 7 -8.55 -6.85 0.16
N PHE A 8 -7.54 -7.64 0.51
CA PHE A 8 -6.33 -7.12 1.13
C PHE A 8 -5.59 -6.17 0.17
N PRO A 9 -5.38 -4.89 0.55
CA PRO A 9 -4.91 -3.87 -0.38
C PRO A 9 -3.39 -3.87 -0.57
N SER A 10 -2.78 -4.99 -0.94
CA SER A 10 -1.31 -5.15 -1.00
C SER A 10 -0.59 -4.12 -1.88
N THR A 11 -1.18 -3.72 -3.00
CA THR A 11 -0.60 -2.72 -3.93
C THR A 11 -1.01 -1.27 -3.60
N GLN A 12 -2.03 -1.07 -2.77
CA GLN A 12 -2.52 0.27 -2.38
C GLN A 12 -1.98 0.71 -1.02
N ARG A 13 -1.68 -0.24 -0.14
CA ARG A 13 -1.14 -0.03 1.20
C ARG A 13 0.34 0.34 1.14
N CYS A 14 0.76 1.32 1.91
CA CYS A 14 2.17 1.66 2.09
C CYS A 14 2.79 0.66 3.08
N SER A 15 3.83 -0.06 2.67
CA SER A 15 4.53 -1.01 3.53
C SER A 15 5.27 -0.33 4.69
N ARG A 16 5.54 0.99 4.59
CA ARG A 16 6.22 1.76 5.63
C ARG A 16 5.30 2.33 6.71
N CYS A 17 4.21 2.99 6.31
CA CYS A 17 3.33 3.71 7.26
C CYS A 17 1.90 3.15 7.33
N GLY A 18 1.56 2.18 6.48
CA GLY A 18 0.26 1.54 6.46
C GLY A 18 -0.88 2.35 5.83
N TYR A 19 -0.63 3.53 5.28
CA TYR A 19 -1.67 4.28 4.55
C TYR A 19 -2.18 3.51 3.33
N VAL A 20 -3.49 3.50 3.11
CA VAL A 20 -4.11 2.84 1.96
C VAL A 20 -4.60 3.89 0.97
N LYS A 21 -4.05 3.87 -0.23
CA LYS A 21 -4.50 4.74 -1.33
C LYS A 21 -5.94 4.40 -1.74
N THR A 22 -6.78 5.42 -1.82
CA THR A 22 -8.14 5.37 -2.38
C THR A 22 -8.21 6.23 -3.64
N THR A 23 -9.37 6.25 -4.29
CA THR A 23 -9.58 7.10 -5.48
C THR A 23 -9.42 8.59 -5.14
N ASP A 24 -9.84 8.98 -3.93
CA ASP A 24 -9.84 10.37 -3.46
C ASP A 24 -8.54 10.78 -2.74
N SER A 25 -7.63 9.83 -2.50
CA SER A 25 -6.31 10.12 -1.95
C SER A 25 -5.53 11.07 -2.84
N TYR A 26 -4.67 11.89 -2.25
CA TYR A 26 -3.68 12.63 -3.03
C TYR A 26 -2.76 11.64 -3.79
N GLY A 27 -2.71 11.80 -5.13
CA GLY A 27 -2.08 10.85 -6.04
C GLY A 27 -2.92 9.62 -6.42
N GLY A 28 -4.16 9.52 -5.94
CA GLY A 28 -5.12 8.47 -6.30
C GLY A 28 -4.65 7.04 -6.01
N LYS A 29 -5.39 6.09 -6.58
CA LYS A 29 -5.03 4.66 -6.55
C LYS A 29 -3.79 4.38 -7.39
N MET A 30 -3.06 3.35 -6.97
CA MET A 30 -2.01 2.76 -7.79
C MET A 30 -2.65 1.83 -8.83
N THR A 31 -2.77 2.27 -10.08
CA THR A 31 -3.37 1.47 -11.16
C THR A 31 -2.29 0.83 -12.05
N LEU A 32 -2.72 0.15 -13.12
CA LEU A 32 -1.79 -0.33 -14.15
C LEU A 32 -1.12 0.82 -14.94
N GLN A 33 -1.68 2.03 -14.87
CA GLN A 33 -1.10 3.25 -15.43
C GLN A 33 -0.26 4.02 -14.39
N GLY A 34 -0.10 3.51 -13.17
CA GLY A 34 0.55 4.20 -12.05
C GLY A 34 -0.41 5.07 -11.24
N ASP A 35 0.16 5.95 -10.42
CA ASP A 35 -0.59 6.95 -9.64
C ASP A 35 -1.04 8.12 -10.53
N SER A 36 -1.95 8.97 -10.03
CA SER A 36 -2.53 10.07 -10.81
C SER A 36 -1.61 11.28 -11.01
N ILE A 37 -0.44 11.31 -10.37
CA ILE A 37 0.50 12.44 -10.43
C ILE A 37 1.67 12.12 -11.36
N TYR A 38 2.29 10.94 -11.22
CA TYR A 38 3.47 10.56 -11.98
C TYR A 38 3.19 9.53 -13.08
N HIS A 39 2.06 8.81 -13.01
CA HIS A 39 1.70 7.78 -14.00
C HIS A 39 2.78 6.70 -14.19
N GLN A 40 3.47 6.34 -13.10
CA GLN A 40 4.55 5.36 -13.11
C GLN A 40 4.11 4.03 -12.50
N HIS A 41 3.79 3.05 -13.35
CA HIS A 41 3.34 1.72 -12.95
C HIS A 41 4.27 0.97 -11.97
N ARG A 42 5.58 1.11 -12.13
CA ARG A 42 6.59 0.36 -11.33
C ARG A 42 6.95 1.03 -10.02
N THR A 43 6.64 2.32 -9.85
CA THR A 43 7.12 3.06 -8.67
C THR A 43 5.97 3.40 -7.75
N TYR A 44 5.94 2.80 -6.57
CA TYR A 44 4.99 3.16 -5.53
C TYR A 44 5.47 4.41 -4.79
N ARG A 45 4.57 5.40 -4.66
CA ARG A 45 4.81 6.63 -3.89
C ARG A 45 3.76 6.82 -2.82
N CYS A 46 4.19 6.82 -1.58
CA CYS A 46 3.34 7.22 -0.46
C CYS A 46 3.46 8.72 -0.23
N TYR A 47 2.34 9.44 -0.36
CA TYR A 47 2.30 10.88 -0.12
C TYR A 47 2.14 11.24 1.37
N GLU A 48 1.80 10.27 2.22
CA GLU A 48 1.69 10.48 3.68
C GLU A 48 3.04 10.44 4.40
N CYS A 49 3.98 9.63 3.93
CA CYS A 49 5.30 9.46 4.58
C CYS A 49 6.48 9.64 3.63
N SER A 50 6.22 10.15 2.42
CA SER A 50 7.21 10.39 1.37
C SER A 50 8.03 9.16 0.97
N PHE A 51 7.53 7.96 1.26
CA PHE A 51 8.20 6.70 0.92
C PHE A 51 8.06 6.39 -0.57
N VAL A 52 9.18 6.04 -1.20
CA VAL A 52 9.26 5.70 -2.62
C VAL A 52 10.02 4.40 -2.77
N VAL A 53 9.42 3.43 -3.48
CA VAL A 53 9.97 2.09 -3.67
C VAL A 53 9.39 1.47 -4.94
N ASP A 54 9.97 0.36 -5.41
CA ASP A 54 9.32 -0.46 -6.42
C ASP A 54 7.96 -0.98 -5.87
N ARG A 55 6.94 -0.98 -6.73
CA ARG A 55 5.58 -1.35 -6.36
C ARG A 55 5.49 -2.81 -5.91
N ASP A 56 6.21 -3.70 -6.57
CA ASP A 56 6.15 -5.13 -6.27
C ASP A 56 6.84 -5.42 -4.93
N ASP A 57 7.94 -4.73 -4.63
CA ASP A 57 8.60 -4.76 -3.31
C ASP A 57 7.65 -4.27 -2.19
N ASN A 58 6.93 -3.16 -2.41
CA ASN A 58 5.90 -2.68 -1.48
C ASN A 58 4.81 -3.74 -1.23
N ALA A 59 4.33 -4.38 -2.30
CA ALA A 59 3.29 -5.40 -2.21
C ALA A 59 3.77 -6.66 -1.47
N VAL A 60 4.99 -7.12 -1.74
CA VAL A 60 5.61 -8.26 -1.03
C VAL A 60 5.72 -7.96 0.46
N GLN A 61 6.19 -6.78 0.84
CA GLN A 61 6.32 -6.39 2.24
C GLN A 61 4.95 -6.37 2.94
N ASN A 62 3.91 -5.83 2.28
CA ASN A 62 2.55 -5.88 2.82
C ASN A 62 2.03 -7.30 3.02
N LEU A 63 2.33 -8.24 2.11
CA LEU A 63 1.93 -9.64 2.24
C LEU A 63 2.70 -10.36 3.35
N ILE A 64 3.99 -10.03 3.56
CA ILE A 64 4.78 -10.54 4.70
C ILE A 64 4.15 -10.05 6.01
N THR A 65 3.81 -8.75 6.11
CA THR A 65 3.16 -8.18 7.29
C THR A 65 1.80 -8.82 7.55
N TYR A 66 1.00 -9.06 6.49
CA TYR A 66 -0.29 -9.75 6.58
C TYR A 66 -0.12 -11.18 7.12
N ALA A 67 0.84 -11.94 6.60
CA ALA A 67 1.12 -13.30 7.04
C ALA A 67 1.59 -13.38 8.49
N ALA A 68 2.30 -12.35 8.97
CA ALA A 68 2.77 -12.26 10.34
C ALA A 68 1.66 -11.87 11.35
N GLY A 69 0.44 -11.56 10.88
CA GLY A 69 -0.66 -11.13 11.75
C GLY A 69 -0.41 -9.79 12.43
N LEU A 70 0.53 -8.99 11.92
CA LEU A 70 0.88 -7.70 12.50
C LEU A 70 -0.21 -6.69 12.13
N PRO A 71 -0.81 -6.00 13.12
CA PRO A 71 -1.79 -4.98 12.83
C PRO A 71 -1.13 -3.83 12.06
N PRO A 72 -1.87 -3.15 11.18
CA PRO A 72 -1.41 -1.89 10.68
C PRO A 72 -1.23 -0.95 11.89
N GLU A 73 -0.11 -0.25 11.97
CA GLU A 73 0.28 0.67 13.07
C GLU A 73 -0.78 1.76 13.42
N ARG A 74 -1.89 1.81 12.67
CA ARG A 74 -3.03 2.73 12.86
C ARG A 74 -4.38 2.07 13.16
N ALA A 75 -4.49 0.74 13.30
CA ALA A 75 -5.76 0.09 13.69
C ALA A 75 -6.06 0.12 15.20
N THR A 76 -5.15 0.66 16.02
CA THR A 76 -5.34 0.78 17.49
C THR A 76 -6.14 1.99 17.93
N VAL A 77 -6.63 2.84 17.03
CA VAL A 77 -7.50 3.97 17.39
C VAL A 77 -8.77 3.95 16.55
N GLN A 78 -9.80 3.27 17.05
CA GLN A 78 -11.15 3.82 17.30
C GLN A 78 -12.08 2.70 17.79
N ARG A 79 -12.25 2.64 19.11
CA ARG A 79 -13.52 2.31 19.75
C ARG A 79 -14.40 3.54 19.72
#